data_AF-A0A968J316-F1
#
_entry.id   AF-A0A968J316-F1
#
_cell.length_a   1.000
_cell.length_b   1.000
_cell.length_c   1.000
_cell.angle_alpha   90.00
_cell.angle_beta   90.00
_cell.angle_gamma   90.00
#
_symmetry.space_group_name_H-M   'P 1'
#
loop_
_entity.id
_entity.type
_entity.pdbx_description
1 polymer ?
#
loop_
_entity_poly.entity_id
_entity_poly.type
_entity_poly.pdbx_seq_one_letter_code
_entity_poly.pdbx_strand_id
1 'polypeptide(L)' 'RCLPVAACAQQGFAWGDRLLALQFHPEMTAAGIAALIAHSEIGTGPYIQDAETMGSAMAQWGDRTALNVLLDAWWGQP' A
#
# COMPACT_ATOMS: atom_id res chain seq x y z
N ARG A 1 -6.93 -7.31 14.84
CA ARG A 1 -7.14 -5.84 14.85
C ARG A 1 -7.20 -5.37 13.40
N CYS A 2 -8.15 -4.49 13.04
CA CYS A 2 -8.43 -4.08 11.65
C CYS A 2 -8.00 -2.63 11.41
N LEU A 3 -7.61 -2.29 10.18
CA LEU A 3 -7.28 -0.92 9.74
C LEU A 3 -8.37 -0.42 8.77
N PRO A 4 -9.22 0.58 9.11
CA PRO A 4 -10.27 1.05 8.19
C PRO A 4 -9.88 2.35 7.45
N VAL A 5 -10.40 2.52 6.22
CA VAL A 5 -10.54 3.81 5.52
C VAL A 5 -11.96 3.97 4.98
N ALA A 6 -12.37 5.19 4.61
CA ALA A 6 -13.75 5.48 4.18
C ALA A 6 -14.27 4.58 3.05
N ALA A 7 -13.39 4.16 2.13
CA ALA A 7 -13.73 3.31 0.99
C ALA A 7 -13.74 1.80 1.32
N CYS A 8 -13.01 1.37 2.35
CA CYS A 8 -12.86 -0.04 2.69
C CYS A 8 -12.53 -0.20 4.19
N ALA A 9 -13.46 -0.83 4.91
CA ALA A 9 -13.38 -0.99 6.35
C ALA A 9 -12.30 -1.98 6.82
N GLN A 10 -11.81 -2.86 5.93
CA GLN A 10 -10.84 -3.90 6.25
C GLN A 10 -9.60 -3.78 5.35
N GLN A 11 -8.67 -2.90 5.72
CA GLN A 11 -7.39 -2.72 5.02
C GLN A 11 -6.32 -3.73 5.45
N GLY A 12 -6.56 -4.50 6.51
CA GLY A 12 -5.62 -5.53 6.93
C GLY A 12 -5.95 -6.11 8.29
N PHE A 13 -5.47 -7.31 8.54
CA PHE A 13 -5.66 -8.03 9.79
C PHE A 13 -4.45 -8.91 10.11
N ALA A 14 -4.29 -9.20 11.40
CA ALA A 14 -3.39 -10.23 11.89
C ALA A 14 -4.18 -11.47 12.31
N TRP A 15 -3.63 -12.66 12.05
CA TRP A 15 -4.19 -13.93 12.45
C TRP A 15 -3.15 -14.79 13.18
N GLY A 16 -3.44 -15.09 14.45
CA GLY A 16 -2.46 -15.66 15.36
C GLY A 16 -1.21 -14.78 15.46
N ASP A 17 -0.05 -15.42 15.62
CA ASP A 17 1.20 -14.71 15.89
C ASP A 17 2.06 -14.47 14.64
N ARG A 18 1.69 -15.06 13.49
CA ARG A 18 2.60 -15.13 12.32
C ARG A 18 2.00 -14.62 11.02
N LEU A 19 0.68 -14.51 10.93
CA LEU A 19 0.02 -14.11 9.69
C LEU A 19 -0.43 -12.65 9.78
N LEU A 20 0.03 -11.84 8.83
CA LEU A 20 -0.40 -10.47 8.62
C LEU A 20 -0.83 -10.32 7.16
N ALA A 21 -2.05 -9.86 6.95
CA ALA A 21 -2.60 -9.57 5.63
C ALA A 21 -2.86 -8.08 5.49
N LEU A 22 -2.44 -7.48 4.38
CA LEU A 22 -2.60 -6.06 4.06
C LEU A 22 -3.24 -5.92 2.69
N GLN A 23 -4.20 -5.01 2.57
CA GLN A 23 -4.86 -4.67 1.31
C GLN A 23 -4.11 -3.57 0.54
N PHE A 24 -3.45 -2.64 1.25
CA PHE A 24 -2.61 -1.62 0.63
C PHE A 24 -1.19 -2.17 0.38
N HIS A 25 -0.43 -1.45 -0.45
CA HIS A 25 0.86 -1.89 -0.98
C HIS A 25 2.03 -1.08 -0.41
N PRO A 26 2.45 -1.29 0.86
CA PRO A 26 3.62 -0.59 1.42
C PRO A 26 4.94 -0.99 0.74
N GLU A 27 4.95 -2.07 -0.06
CA GLU A 27 6.06 -2.51 -0.89
C GLU A 27 6.25 -1.73 -2.19
N MET A 28 5.30 -0.85 -2.52
CA MET A 28 5.27 -0.14 -3.79
C MET A 28 6.55 0.68 -4.02
N THR A 29 6.92 0.83 -5.30
CA THR A 29 8.07 1.61 -5.73
C THR A 29 7.68 2.58 -6.84
N ALA A 30 8.51 3.59 -7.09
CA ALA A 30 8.34 4.49 -8.23
C ALA A 30 8.27 3.75 -9.58
N ALA A 31 9.15 2.77 -9.79
CA ALA A 31 9.11 1.91 -10.98
C ALA A 31 7.84 1.04 -11.03
N GLY A 32 7.38 0.56 -9.88
CA GLY A 32 6.14 -0.23 -9.76
C GLY A 32 4.89 0.56 -10.14
N ILE A 33 4.73 1.78 -9.62
CA ILE A 33 3.61 2.65 -10.01
C ILE A 33 3.68 3.00 -11.50
N ALA A 34 4.86 3.34 -12.03
CA ALA A 34 5.01 3.63 -13.46
C ALA A 34 4.58 2.43 -14.32
N ALA A 35 4.96 1.21 -13.95
CA ALA A 35 4.55 0.00 -14.64
C ALA A 35 3.03 -0.24 -14.53
N LEU A 36 2.44 -0.07 -13.34
CA LEU A 36 1.00 -0.22 -13.15
C LEU A 36 0.21 0.79 -14.00
N ILE A 37 0.61 2.06 -14.00
CA ILE A 37 -0.01 3.09 -14.85
C ILE A 37 0.08 2.71 -16.32
N ALA A 38 1.25 2.23 -16.78
CA ALA A 38 1.46 1.86 -18.18
C ALA A 38 0.64 0.64 -18.63
N HIS A 39 0.24 -0.23 -17.70
CA HIS A 39 -0.41 -1.51 -18.00
C HIS A 39 -1.85 -1.62 -17.49
N SER A 40 -2.42 -0.54 -16.94
CA SER A 40 -3.77 -0.54 -16.37
C SER A 40 -4.66 0.49 -17.05
N GLU A 41 -5.95 0.18 -17.11
CA GLU A 41 -6.97 1.17 -17.44
C GLU A 41 -7.31 1.97 -16.19
N ILE A 42 -7.01 3.27 -16.19
CA ILE A 42 -7.37 4.17 -15.09
C ILE A 42 -8.83 4.57 -15.29
N GLY A 43 -9.70 4.03 -14.42
CA GLY A 43 -11.13 4.34 -14.42
C GLY A 43 -11.47 5.71 -13.82
N THR A 44 -12.75 5.94 -13.56
CA THR A 44 -13.24 7.13 -12.86
C THR A 44 -13.94 6.74 -11.55
N GLY A 45 -13.79 7.56 -10.51
CA GLY A 45 -14.44 7.31 -9.23
C GLY A 45 -13.88 8.17 -8.10
N PRO A 46 -14.58 8.24 -6.95
CA PRO A 46 -14.22 9.12 -5.83
C PRO A 46 -12.90 8.75 -5.14
N TYR A 47 -12.37 7.56 -5.39
CA TYR A 47 -11.11 7.06 -4.83
C TYR A 47 -10.09 6.65 -5.91
N ILE A 48 -10.35 6.99 -7.18
CA ILE A 48 -9.42 6.73 -8.28
C ILE A 48 -8.64 8.02 -8.55
N GLN A 49 -7.31 7.94 -8.44
CA GLN A 49 -6.40 9.02 -8.78
C GLN A 49 -5.97 8.90 -10.24
N ASP A 50 -5.71 10.03 -10.89
CA ASP A 50 -5.08 10.03 -12.20
C ASP A 50 -3.59 9.66 -12.13
N ALA A 51 -3.00 9.41 -13.30
CA ALA A 51 -1.59 9.00 -13.43
C ALA A 51 -0.61 10.03 -12.85
N GLU A 52 -0.88 11.32 -13.05
CA GLU A 52 -0.02 12.41 -12.56
C GLU A 52 -0.03 12.45 -11.04
N THR A 53 -1.21 12.43 -10.43
CA THR A 53 -1.40 12.42 -8.98
C THR A 53 -0.71 11.22 -8.34
N MET A 54 -0.87 10.02 -8.90
CA MET A 54 -0.20 8.82 -8.40
C MET A 54 1.33 8.93 -8.49
N GLY A 55 1.85 9.45 -9.61
CA GLY A 55 3.28 9.67 -9.82
C GLY A 55 3.87 10.68 -8.83
N SER A 56 3.21 11.82 -8.65
CA SER A 56 3.63 12.86 -7.69
C SER A 56 3.58 12.36 -6.25
N ALA A 57 2.54 11.62 -5.87
CA ALA A 57 2.43 11.04 -4.53
C ALA A 57 3.56 10.05 -4.24
N MET A 58 3.92 9.21 -5.21
CA MET A 58 5.04 8.27 -5.09
C MET A 58 6.39 8.99 -5.02
N ALA A 59 6.58 10.08 -5.76
CA ALA A 59 7.79 10.90 -5.66
C ALA A 59 7.93 11.60 -4.30
N GLN A 60 6.81 12.00 -3.70
CA GLN A 60 6.80 12.76 -2.45
C GLN A 60 6.83 11.87 -1.19
N TRP A 61 6.10 10.75 -1.22
CA TRP A 61 5.83 9.92 -0.03
C TRP A 61 6.18 8.45 -0.22
N GLY A 62 6.60 8.04 -1.42
CA GLY A 62 6.82 6.66 -1.82
C GLY A 62 8.12 6.05 -1.32
N ASP A 63 8.36 6.10 -0.01
CA ASP A 63 9.44 5.35 0.62
C ASP A 63 8.94 4.04 1.26
N ARG A 64 9.86 3.10 1.48
CA ARG A 64 9.55 1.78 2.08
C ARG A 64 9.81 1.76 3.60
N THR A 65 9.90 2.93 4.24
CA THR A 65 10.19 3.03 5.68
C THR A 65 9.09 2.32 6.49
N ALA A 66 7.83 2.55 6.15
CA ALA A 66 6.70 1.90 6.82
C ALA A 66 6.73 0.36 6.68
N LEU A 67 7.07 -0.14 5.49
CA LEU A 67 7.25 -1.59 5.27
C LEU A 67 8.38 -2.14 6.15
N ASN A 68 9.54 -1.48 6.17
CA ASN A 68 10.69 -1.95 6.93
C ASN A 68 10.38 -2.00 8.43
N VAL A 69 9.77 -0.94 8.99
CA VAL A 69 9.32 -0.93 10.40
C VAL A 69 8.34 -2.06 10.69
N LEU A 70 7.41 -2.31 9.77
CA LEU A 70 6.44 -3.39 9.90
C LEU A 70 7.11 -4.77 9.87
N LEU A 71 8.07 -4.99 8.97
CA LEU A 71 8.84 -6.22 8.91
C LEU A 71 9.70 -6.42 10.16
N ASP A 72 10.37 -5.38 10.66
CA ASP A 72 11.15 -5.46 11.89
C ASP A 72 10.26 -5.83 13.10
N ALA A 73 9.06 -5.25 13.19
CA ALA A 73 8.13 -5.53 14.26
C ALA A 73 7.49 -6.93 14.15
N TRP A 74 7.20 -7.40 12.94
CA TRP A 74 6.46 -8.65 12.72
C TRP A 74 7.37 -9.88 12.57
N TRP A 75 8.55 -9.69 11.98
CA TRP A 75 9.52 -10.77 11.72
C TRP A 75 10.65 -10.79 12.74
N GLY A 76 11.03 -9.64 13.30
CA GLY A 76 12.16 -9.50 14.24
C GLY A 76 11.88 -9.99 15.66
N GLN A 77 10.78 -10.70 15.92
CA GLN A 77 10.47 -11.27 17.23
C GLN A 77 10.78 -12.78 17.23
N PRO A 78 11.57 -13.28 18.21
CA PRO A 78 11.93 -14.70 18.32
C PRO A 78 10.75 -15.63 18.59
#